data_AF-A0A953KPQ6-F1
#
_entry.id   AF-A0A953KPQ6-F1
#
_cell.length_a   1.000
_cell.length_b   1.000
_cell.length_c   1.000
_cell.angle_alpha   90.00
_cell.angle_beta   90.00
_cell.angle_gamma   90.00
#
_symmetry.space_group_name_H-M   'P 1'
#
loop_
_entity.id
_entity.type
_entity.pdbx_description
1 polymer ?
#
loop_
_entity_poly.entity_id
_entity_poly.type
_entity_poly.pdbx_seq_one_letter_code
_entity_poly.pdbx_strand_id
1 'polypeptide(L)'
;IFHVTDQFVQSAFHPEGQLLSIYFFAKFKNDFQASETVPPHPWKDGAQFFRWQALENFDEKTLTWPTDQAVIHRLKTEGIRC
;
A
#
# COMPACT_ATOMS: atom_id res chain seq x y z
N ILE A 1 -15.40 2.34 -0.20
CA ILE A 1 -14.58 1.13 0.01
C ILE A 1 -14.31 0.54 -1.36
N PHE A 2 -13.05 0.26 -1.69
CA PHE A 2 -12.62 -0.26 -2.99
C PHE A 2 -12.50 -1.78 -2.98
N HIS A 3 -11.83 -2.34 -1.96
CA HIS A 3 -11.62 -3.77 -1.84
C HIS A 3 -11.61 -4.17 -0.37
N VAL A 4 -12.10 -5.35 -0.07
CA VAL A 4 -11.93 -6.02 1.22
C VAL A 4 -11.34 -7.39 0.92
N THR A 5 -10.37 -7.81 1.72
CA THR A 5 -9.78 -9.16 1.65
C THR A 5 -10.87 -10.22 1.49
N ASP A 6 -10.84 -10.95 0.37
CA ASP A 6 -11.74 -12.05 0.04
C ASP A 6 -11.09 -13.42 0.23
N GLN A 7 -9.90 -13.46 0.83
CA GLN A 7 -9.13 -14.66 1.14
C GLN A 7 -8.74 -14.69 2.62
N PHE A 8 -8.54 -15.89 3.15
CA PHE A 8 -8.01 -16.06 4.50
C PHE A 8 -6.54 -15.64 4.53
N VAL A 9 -6.23 -14.68 5.40
CA VAL A 9 -4.87 -14.25 5.69
C VAL A 9 -4.67 -14.39 7.18
N GLN A 10 -3.75 -15.25 7.61
CA GLN A 10 -3.47 -15.44 9.02
C GLN A 10 -2.78 -14.19 9.59
N SER A 11 -3.19 -13.76 10.78
CA SER A 11 -2.56 -12.63 11.46
C SER A 11 -1.14 -12.98 11.93
N ALA A 12 -0.20 -12.09 11.65
CA ALA A 12 1.18 -12.20 12.15
C ALA A 12 1.28 -12.02 13.69
N PHE A 13 0.24 -11.49 14.33
CA PHE A 13 0.20 -11.18 15.76
C PHE A 13 -0.70 -12.12 16.57
N HIS A 14 -1.69 -12.73 15.91
CA HIS A 14 -2.65 -13.63 16.53
C HIS A 14 -2.78 -14.90 15.69
N PRO A 15 -2.14 -16.02 16.07
CA PRO A 15 -2.13 -17.24 15.28
C PRO A 15 -3.53 -17.79 14.94
N GLU A 16 -4.50 -17.59 15.83
CA GLU A 16 -5.90 -18.01 15.63
C GLU A 16 -6.77 -16.95 14.92
N GLY A 17 -6.17 -15.82 14.52
CA GLY A 17 -6.87 -14.68 13.95
C GLY A 17 -6.73 -14.58 12.43
N GLN A 18 -7.81 -14.14 11.77
CA GLN A 18 -7.78 -13.70 10.38
C GLN A 18 -7.55 -12.18 10.31
N LEU A 19 -6.66 -11.75 9.43
CA LEU A 19 -6.51 -10.35 9.04
C LEU A 19 -7.63 -9.95 8.08
N LEU A 20 -8.34 -8.87 8.40
CA LEU A 20 -9.28 -8.22 7.50
C LEU A 20 -8.68 -6.89 7.05
N SER A 21 -8.39 -6.76 5.75
CA SER A 21 -7.88 -5.52 5.16
C SER A 21 -8.98 -4.82 4.37
N ILE A 22 -9.17 -3.52 4.61
CA ILE A 22 -10.16 -2.68 3.92
C ILE A 22 -9.41 -1.58 3.18
N TYR A 23 -9.48 -1.61 1.85
CA TYR A 23 -8.82 -0.66 0.97
C TYR A 23 -9.82 0.38 0.48
N PHE A 24 -9.41 1.65 0.45
CA PHE A 24 -10.22 2.76 -0.02
C PHE A 24 -9.34 3.89 -0.55
N PHE A 25 -9.90 4.69 -1.46
CA PHE A 25 -9.23 5.89 -1.94
C PHE A 25 -9.38 7.02 -0.92
N ALA A 26 -8.29 7.76 -0.72
CA ALA A 26 -8.27 9.00 0.04
C ALA A 26 -7.86 10.15 -0.88
N LYS A 27 -8.39 11.35 -0.60
CA LYS A 27 -8.00 12.60 -1.27
C LYS A 27 -7.48 13.57 -0.23
N PHE A 28 -6.52 14.39 -0.62
CA PHE A 28 -6.05 15.48 0.23
C PHE A 28 -7.16 16.51 0.42
N LYS A 29 -7.25 17.10 1.62
CA LYS A 29 -8.21 18.17 1.90
C LYS A 29 -7.82 19.51 1.26
N ASN A 30 -6.52 19.71 1.05
CA ASN A 30 -5.93 20.91 0.46
C ASN A 30 -5.01 20.51 -0.69
N ASP A 31 -4.51 21.49 -1.44
CA ASP A 31 -3.49 21.26 -2.46
C ASP A 31 -2.27 20.56 -1.84
N PHE A 32 -1.91 19.42 -2.42
CA PHE A 32 -0.80 18.62 -1.96
C PHE A 32 0.36 18.79 -2.93
N GLN A 33 1.53 19.09 -2.38
CA GLN A 33 2.79 19.02 -3.09
C GLN A 33 3.61 17.89 -2.47
N ALA A 34 3.96 16.89 -3.29
CA ALA A 34 4.85 15.83 -2.85
C ALA A 34 6.22 16.43 -2.53
N SER A 35 6.73 16.14 -1.33
CA SER A 35 8.15 16.36 -1.06
C SER A 35 8.92 15.12 -1.53
N GLU A 36 9.80 15.30 -2.50
CA GLU A 36 10.67 14.24 -3.03
C GLU A 36 11.95 14.05 -2.20
N THR A 37 12.07 14.75 -1.06
CA THR A 37 13.31 14.73 -0.28
C THR A 37 13.50 13.38 0.42
N VAL A 38 14.24 12.49 -0.24
CA VAL A 38 14.73 11.25 0.38
C VAL A 38 15.82 11.62 1.38
N PRO A 39 15.70 11.24 2.68
CA PRO A 39 16.74 11.52 3.65
C PRO A 39 18.04 10.79 3.26
N PRO A 40 19.21 11.43 3.42
CA PRO A 40 20.49 10.83 3.06
C PRO A 40 20.76 9.55 3.86
N HIS A 41 21.35 8.56 3.20
CA HIS A 41 21.81 7.31 3.81
C HIS A 41 23.19 7.53 4.48
N PRO A 42 23.53 6.88 5.62
CA PRO A 42 22.82 5.79 6.30
C PRO A 42 21.63 6.25 7.14
N TRP A 43 20.53 5.51 7.00
CA TRP A 43 19.39 5.65 7.90
C TRP A 43 19.71 4.95 9.23
N LYS A 44 19.24 5.52 10.35
CA LYS A 44 19.33 4.84 11.65
C LYS A 44 18.56 3.52 11.61
N ASP A 45 19.00 2.51 12.35
CA ASP A 45 18.30 1.22 12.42
C ASP A 45 16.82 1.40 12.77
N GLY A 46 15.95 0.89 11.91
CA GLY A 46 14.50 1.01 12.03
C GLY A 46 13.89 2.31 11.50
N ALA A 47 14.67 3.24 10.95
CA ALA A 47 14.13 4.44 10.33
C ALA A 47 13.32 4.08 9.06
N GLN A 48 12.13 4.68 8.97
CA GLN A 48 11.19 4.48 7.86
C GLN A 48 10.98 5.82 7.14
N PHE A 49 10.86 5.77 5.83
CA PHE A 49 10.53 6.93 5.00
C PHE A 49 9.39 6.59 4.05
N PHE A 50 8.47 7.52 3.89
CA PHE A 50 7.35 7.39 2.96
C PHE A 50 7.71 8.07 1.65
N ARG A 51 7.52 7.37 0.54
CA ARG A 51 7.70 7.92 -0.80
C ARG A 51 6.38 7.90 -1.56
N TRP A 52 6.20 8.91 -2.41
CA TRP A 52 5.14 8.92 -3.41
C TRP A 52 5.65 8.25 -4.67
N GLN A 53 4.83 7.38 -5.25
CA GLN A 53 5.12 6.72 -6.52
C GLN A 53 3.86 6.70 -7.35
N ALA A 54 4.00 7.05 -8.63
CA ALA A 54 2.91 6.99 -9.58
C ALA A 54 2.45 5.52 -9.74
N LEU A 55 1.13 5.30 -9.79
CA LEU A 55 0.55 3.96 -9.75
C LEU A 55 0.94 3.13 -10.97
N GLU A 56 1.06 3.78 -12.13
CA GLU A 56 1.53 3.19 -13.37
C GLU A 56 2.93 2.56 -13.23
N ASN A 57 3.79 3.19 -12.44
CA ASN A 57 5.17 2.77 -12.20
C ASN A 57 5.29 1.86 -10.98
N PHE A 58 4.19 1.57 -10.28
CA PHE A 58 4.20 0.77 -9.07
C PHE A 58 4.31 -0.72 -9.40
N ASP A 59 5.38 -1.37 -8.96
CA ASP A 59 5.57 -2.81 -9.09
C ASP A 59 5.01 -3.51 -7.85
N GLU A 60 3.97 -4.33 -8.04
CA GLU A 60 3.34 -5.12 -6.98
C GLU A 60 4.38 -5.94 -6.19
N LYS A 61 5.45 -6.44 -6.83
CA LYS A 61 6.49 -7.24 -6.17
C LYS A 61 7.31 -6.47 -5.14
N THR A 62 7.19 -5.15 -5.09
CA THR A 62 7.85 -4.32 -4.07
C THR A 62 7.10 -4.32 -2.73
N LEU A 63 5.88 -4.86 -2.69
CA LEU A 63 5.07 -4.99 -1.48
C LEU A 63 5.36 -6.30 -0.76
N THR A 64 5.34 -6.25 0.56
CA THR A 64 5.61 -7.41 1.42
C THR A 64 4.46 -8.40 1.45
N TRP A 65 3.21 -7.92 1.49
CA TRP A 65 2.05 -8.77 1.75
C TRP A 65 1.33 -9.18 0.47
N PRO A 66 1.01 -10.48 0.28
CA PRO A 66 0.30 -10.96 -0.90
C PRO A 66 -1.04 -10.26 -1.15
N THR A 67 -1.74 -9.85 -0.10
CA THR A 67 -2.98 -9.09 -0.20
C THR A 67 -2.76 -7.73 -0.86
N ASP A 68 -1.71 -7.01 -0.46
CA ASP A 68 -1.40 -5.71 -1.04
C ASP A 68 -0.98 -5.86 -2.51
N GLN A 69 -0.21 -6.90 -2.82
CA GLN A 69 0.16 -7.25 -4.20
C GLN A 69 -1.11 -7.47 -5.06
N ALA A 70 -2.07 -8.24 -4.56
CA ALA A 70 -3.32 -8.51 -5.25
C ALA A 70 -4.15 -7.24 -5.49
N VAL A 71 -4.14 -6.30 -4.54
CA VAL A 71 -4.83 -5.01 -4.67
C VAL A 71 -4.20 -4.14 -5.76
N ILE A 72 -2.87 -4.03 -5.79
CA ILE A 72 -2.17 -3.31 -6.86
C ILE A 72 -2.44 -3.96 -8.21
N HIS A 73 -2.39 -5.29 -8.29
CA HIS A 73 -2.72 -6.02 -9.50
C HIS A 73 -4.11 -5.66 -10.02
N ARG A 74 -5.14 -5.72 -9.15
CA ARG A 74 -6.52 -5.33 -9.48
C ARG A 74 -6.63 -3.87 -9.91
N LEU A 75 -5.97 -2.95 -9.22
CA LEU A 75 -5.97 -1.52 -9.59
C LEU A 75 -5.40 -1.29 -10.99
N LYS A 76 -4.38 -2.05 -11.38
CA LYS A 76 -3.75 -1.95 -12.71
C LYS A 76 -4.58 -2.61 -13.80
N THR A 77 -5.29 -3.70 -13.52
CA THR A 77 -6.09 -4.44 -14.52
C THR A 77 -7.48 -3.85 -14.74
N GLU A 78 -8.16 -3.45 -13.66
CA GLU A 78 -9.56 -2.96 -13.72
C GLU A 78 -9.65 -1.44 -13.87
N GLY A 79 -8.50 -0.76 -13.72
CA GLY A 79 -8.38 0.69 -13.74
C GLY A 79 -8.93 1.37 -12.50
N ILE A 80 -8.56 2.64 -12.31
CA ILE A 80 -9.14 3.47 -11.25
C ILE A 80 -10.53 3.90 -11.70
N ARG A 81 -11.58 3.24 -11.22
CA ARG A 81 -12.96 3.73 -11.35
C ARG A 81 -13.19 4.86 -10.34
N CYS A 82 -12.67 6.05 -10.65
CA CYS A 82 -12.94 7.29 -9.90
C CYS A 82 -14.27 7.92 -10.34
#